data_AF-A0A7V3SMR1-F1
#
_entry.id   AF-A0A7V3SMR1-F1
#
_cell.length_a   1.000
_cell.length_b   1.000
_cell.length_c   1.000
_cell.angle_alpha   90.00
_cell.angle_beta   90.00
_cell.angle_gamma   90.00
#
_symmetry.space_group_name_H-M   'P 1'
#
loop_
_entity.id
_entity.type
_entity.pdbx_description
1 polymer ?
#
loop_
_entity_poly.entity_id
_entity_poly.type
_entity_poly.pdbx_seq_one_letter_code
_entity_poly.pdbx_strand_id
1 'polypeptide(L)'
;MLQVDNNLTPSALLPAIERMWQLSAGKIQSIERTWSPEMGAPVFTVMGRYTSRAWTDWTHGFQFGSALLQYDATGDETFLQLGREGTYRYIPVHITHTGVHDHGFNVISTYGNLWRLMREGRLPAEESERRLCELAIRCSGAVQASRWARTADGGGYIYSFNGPHSLFADTMRTLRVLALAHRLGHVLKTEGDRT
;
A
#
# COMPACT_ATOMS: atom_id res chain seq x y z
N MET A 1 -1.23 -18.98 -35.23
CA MET A 1 -2.07 -19.83 -34.37
C MET A 1 -1.27 -20.08 -33.08
N LEU A 2 -1.79 -19.70 -31.92
CA LEU A 2 -1.12 -19.96 -30.63
C LEU A 2 -1.16 -21.46 -30.36
N GLN A 3 0.00 -22.09 -30.17
CA GLN A 3 0.07 -23.48 -29.70
C GLN A 3 0.02 -23.49 -28.18
N VAL A 4 -0.97 -24.20 -27.63
CA VAL A 4 -1.15 -24.38 -26.20
C VAL A 4 -0.48 -25.68 -25.80
N ASP A 5 0.46 -25.60 -24.85
CA ASP A 5 1.04 -26.79 -24.21
C ASP A 5 0.09 -27.28 -23.10
N ASN A 6 -0.60 -28.40 -23.38
CA ASN A 6 -1.55 -29.00 -22.45
C ASN A 6 -0.90 -29.84 -21.34
N ASN A 7 0.43 -30.01 -21.37
CA ASN A 7 1.17 -30.76 -20.34
C ASN A 7 1.72 -29.87 -19.22
N LEU A 8 1.57 -28.55 -19.34
CA LEU A 8 1.99 -27.60 -18.30
C LEU A 8 1.20 -27.83 -17.01
N THR A 9 1.92 -28.10 -15.93
CA THR A 9 1.38 -28.11 -14.57
C THR A 9 1.81 -26.85 -13.81
N PRO A 10 1.08 -26.43 -12.77
CA PRO A 10 1.51 -25.31 -11.93
C PRO A 10 2.92 -25.49 -11.33
N SER A 11 3.32 -26.74 -11.05
CA SER A 11 4.66 -27.05 -10.52
C SER A 11 5.80 -26.72 -11.50
N ALA A 12 5.54 -26.69 -12.81
CA ALA A 12 6.53 -26.30 -13.81
C ALA A 12 6.97 -24.82 -13.67
N LEU A 13 6.18 -23.99 -12.96
CA LEU A 13 6.51 -22.59 -12.69
C LEU A 13 7.42 -22.40 -11.47
N LEU A 14 7.58 -23.41 -10.61
CA LEU A 14 8.30 -23.28 -9.33
C LEU A 14 9.73 -22.76 -9.52
N PRO A 15 10.57 -23.29 -10.44
CA PRO A 15 11.93 -22.78 -10.61
C PRO A 15 11.98 -21.30 -11.02
N ALA A 16 11.02 -20.86 -11.84
CA ALA A 16 10.94 -19.46 -12.26
C ALA A 16 10.47 -18.54 -11.11
N ILE A 17 9.53 -19.01 -10.30
CA ILE A 17 9.03 -18.30 -9.10
C ILE A 17 10.13 -18.18 -8.06
N GLU A 18 10.87 -19.25 -7.77
CA GLU A 18 12.00 -19.24 -6.84
C GLU A 18 13.09 -18.25 -7.28
N ARG A 19 13.46 -18.29 -8.56
CA ARG A 19 14.41 -17.33 -9.13
C ARG A 19 13.90 -15.89 -9.02
N MET A 20 12.61 -15.67 -9.25
CA MET A 20 11.99 -14.34 -9.11
C MET A 20 12.11 -13.82 -7.68
N TRP A 21 11.84 -14.65 -6.66
CA TRP A 21 11.98 -14.25 -5.26
C TRP A 21 13.43 -13.99 -4.84
N GLN A 22 14.39 -14.77 -5.36
CA GLN A 22 15.83 -14.50 -5.15
C GLN A 22 16.25 -13.14 -5.73
N LEU A 23 15.77 -12.82 -6.94
CA LEU A 23 16.06 -11.53 -7.57
C LEU A 23 15.38 -10.37 -6.81
N SER A 24 14.12 -10.55 -6.40
CA SER A 24 13.37 -9.58 -5.60
C SER A 24 14.09 -9.23 -4.29
N ALA A 25 14.51 -10.25 -3.54
CA ALA A 25 15.29 -10.08 -2.31
C ALA A 25 16.53 -9.20 -2.54
N GLY A 26 17.33 -9.52 -3.56
CA GLY A 26 18.54 -8.75 -3.90
C GLY A 26 18.24 -7.29 -4.27
N LYS A 27 17.10 -7.02 -4.93
CA LYS A 27 16.69 -5.65 -5.30
C LYS A 27 16.20 -4.84 -4.11
N ILE A 28 15.37 -5.42 -3.24
CA ILE A 28 14.90 -4.75 -2.02
C ILE A 28 16.11 -4.36 -1.15
N GLN A 29 17.01 -5.30 -0.88
CA GLN A 29 18.22 -5.02 -0.11
C GLN A 29 19.13 -3.98 -0.79
N SER A 30 19.22 -3.99 -2.13
CA SER A 30 19.99 -2.98 -2.85
C SER A 30 19.41 -1.58 -2.70
N ILE A 31 18.08 -1.43 -2.75
CA ILE A 31 17.40 -0.15 -2.54
C ILE A 31 17.70 0.34 -1.13
N GLU A 32 17.50 -0.53 -0.13
CA GLU A 32 17.64 -0.18 1.29
C GLU A 32 19.07 0.21 1.67
N ARG A 33 20.09 -0.35 1.01
CA ARG A 33 21.49 0.07 1.20
C ARG A 33 21.85 1.40 0.52
N THR A 34 21.14 1.78 -0.54
CA THR A 34 21.58 2.88 -1.44
C THR A 34 20.64 4.07 -1.46
N TRP A 35 19.44 3.93 -0.93
CA TRP A 35 18.41 4.95 -0.90
C TRP A 35 18.24 5.48 0.52
N SER A 36 18.14 6.80 0.65
CA SER A 36 17.75 7.46 1.91
C SER A 36 16.24 7.73 1.83
N PRO A 37 15.41 7.13 2.71
CA PRO A 37 13.97 7.36 2.73
C PRO A 37 13.57 8.82 2.93
N GLU A 38 14.46 9.64 3.49
CA GLU A 38 14.31 11.09 3.66
C GLU A 38 14.29 11.83 2.31
N MET A 39 14.77 11.19 1.24
CA MET A 39 14.63 11.70 -0.13
C MET A 39 13.25 11.41 -0.74
N GLY A 40 12.31 10.81 0.00
CA GLY A 40 11.02 10.37 -0.49
C GLY A 40 11.08 8.99 -1.15
N ALA A 41 10.05 8.65 -1.93
CA ALA A 41 9.95 7.30 -2.51
C ALA A 41 10.93 7.07 -3.68
N PRO A 42 11.58 5.89 -3.79
CA PRO A 42 12.46 5.52 -4.91
C PRO A 42 11.63 5.06 -6.12
N VAL A 43 11.26 5.99 -7.01
CA VAL A 43 10.22 5.72 -8.04
C VAL A 43 10.78 5.50 -9.44
N PHE A 44 11.67 6.39 -9.89
CA PHE A 44 12.23 6.34 -11.24
C PHE A 44 13.74 6.25 -11.16
N THR A 45 14.35 5.79 -12.25
CA THR A 45 15.80 5.76 -12.35
C THR A 45 16.31 6.77 -13.37
N VAL A 46 17.41 7.43 -13.04
CA VAL A 46 18.20 8.25 -13.97
C VAL A 46 19.59 7.63 -14.03
N MET A 47 20.02 7.22 -15.23
CA MET A 47 21.28 6.49 -15.43
C MET A 47 21.42 5.25 -14.52
N GLY A 48 20.32 4.52 -14.32
CA GLY A 48 20.29 3.30 -13.51
C GLY A 48 20.29 3.50 -11.98
N ARG A 49 20.17 4.74 -11.50
CA ARG A 49 20.07 5.06 -10.07
C ARG A 49 18.69 5.60 -9.72
N TYR A 50 18.10 5.11 -8.63
CA TYR A 50 16.83 5.64 -8.15
C TYR A 50 16.92 7.13 -7.83
N THR A 51 15.81 7.83 -8.02
CA THR A 51 15.62 9.25 -7.72
C THR A 51 14.13 9.51 -7.48
N SER A 52 13.82 10.62 -6.82
CA SER A 52 12.49 11.03 -6.38
C SER A 52 12.10 12.38 -6.98
N ARG A 53 10.79 12.62 -7.09
CA ARG A 53 10.19 13.90 -7.46
C ARG A 53 9.15 14.25 -6.39
N ALA A 54 8.92 15.54 -6.17
CA ALA A 54 7.95 15.99 -5.16
C ALA A 54 6.53 15.40 -5.34
N TRP A 55 6.16 14.99 -6.56
CA TRP A 55 4.85 14.38 -6.85
C TRP A 55 4.84 12.85 -6.81
N THR A 56 5.94 12.18 -6.44
CA THR A 56 6.04 10.71 -6.46
C THR A 56 5.88 10.04 -5.10
N ASP A 57 5.62 10.80 -4.04
CA ASP A 57 5.48 10.30 -2.68
C ASP A 57 4.33 9.30 -2.49
N TRP A 58 3.36 9.28 -3.41
CA TRP A 58 2.24 8.34 -3.43
C TRP A 58 2.66 6.86 -3.56
N THR A 59 3.91 6.59 -3.92
CA THR A 59 4.44 5.21 -4.07
C THR A 59 5.22 4.71 -2.86
N HIS A 60 5.39 5.50 -1.80
CA HIS A 60 6.29 5.15 -0.69
C HIS A 60 5.89 3.83 -0.03
N GLY A 61 4.58 3.57 0.09
CA GLY A 61 4.07 2.30 0.60
C GLY A 61 4.44 1.08 -0.24
N PHE A 62 4.80 1.23 -1.52
CA PHE A 62 5.27 0.09 -2.32
C PHE A 62 6.70 -0.32 -1.97
N GLN A 63 7.55 0.60 -1.49
CA GLN A 63 8.91 0.27 -1.05
C GLN A 63 8.85 -0.73 0.10
N PHE A 64 8.22 -0.35 1.21
CA PHE A 64 8.11 -1.21 2.39
C PHE A 64 7.13 -2.35 2.19
N GLY A 65 6.05 -2.14 1.42
CA GLY A 65 5.10 -3.17 1.07
C GLY A 65 5.73 -4.32 0.26
N SER A 66 6.73 -4.03 -0.57
CA SER A 66 7.47 -5.07 -1.29
C SER A 66 8.28 -5.96 -0.35
N ALA A 67 8.86 -5.39 0.71
CA ALA A 67 9.53 -6.19 1.75
C ALA A 67 8.54 -7.08 2.52
N LEU A 68 7.36 -6.56 2.86
CA LEU A 68 6.32 -7.38 3.49
C LEU A 68 5.85 -8.54 2.61
N LEU A 69 5.71 -8.32 1.30
CA LEU A 69 5.38 -9.38 0.34
C LEU A 69 6.53 -10.39 0.18
N GLN A 70 7.79 -9.93 0.21
CA GLN A 70 8.95 -10.82 0.19
C GLN A 70 8.93 -11.77 1.40
N TYR A 71 8.68 -11.24 2.61
CA TYR A 71 8.49 -12.07 3.80
C TYR A 71 7.31 -13.04 3.66
N ASP A 72 6.16 -12.56 3.18
CA ASP A 72 4.97 -13.37 2.92
C ASP A 72 5.25 -14.52 1.95
N ALA A 73 6.19 -14.36 1.02
CA ALA A 73 6.56 -15.41 0.09
C ALA A 73 7.61 -16.38 0.64
N THR A 74 8.61 -15.88 1.38
CA THR A 74 9.82 -16.67 1.69
C THR A 74 10.00 -17.00 3.16
N GLY A 75 9.29 -16.35 4.07
CA GLY A 75 9.46 -16.49 5.52
C GLY A 75 10.74 -15.87 6.08
N ASP A 76 11.51 -15.11 5.29
CA ASP A 76 12.75 -14.47 5.73
C ASP A 76 12.43 -13.22 6.56
N GLU A 77 12.63 -13.32 7.88
CA GLU A 77 12.30 -12.31 8.88
C GLU A 77 13.03 -10.98 8.67
N THR A 78 14.15 -10.97 7.94
CA THR A 78 14.86 -9.74 7.59
C THR A 78 13.95 -8.78 6.82
N PHE A 79 13.13 -9.30 5.91
CA PHE A 79 12.21 -8.50 5.11
C PHE A 79 10.96 -8.09 5.89
N LEU A 80 10.56 -8.89 6.88
CA LEU A 80 9.52 -8.49 7.82
C LEU A 80 9.97 -7.27 8.63
N GLN A 81 11.15 -7.36 9.25
CA GLN A 81 11.70 -6.28 10.06
C GLN A 81 11.82 -5.00 9.23
N LEU A 82 12.38 -5.11 8.03
CA LEU A 82 12.53 -4.00 7.10
C LEU A 82 11.19 -3.36 6.73
N GLY A 83 10.22 -4.17 6.30
CA GLY A 83 8.90 -3.68 5.91
C GLY A 83 8.15 -3.05 7.08
N ARG A 84 8.25 -3.64 8.27
CA ARG A 84 7.62 -3.17 9.50
C ARG A 84 8.20 -1.84 9.97
N GLU A 85 9.52 -1.74 10.12
CA GLU A 85 10.20 -0.52 10.56
C GLU A 85 9.96 0.64 9.59
N GLY A 86 10.08 0.36 8.29
CA GLY A 86 9.81 1.36 7.25
C GLY A 86 8.36 1.84 7.26
N THR A 87 7.41 0.91 7.46
CA THR A 87 5.99 1.24 7.61
C THR A 87 5.77 2.22 8.77
N TYR A 88 6.29 1.92 9.95
CA TYR A 88 6.04 2.73 11.15
C TYR A 88 6.75 4.07 11.13
N ARG A 89 7.92 4.14 10.52
CA ARG A 89 8.71 5.36 10.50
C ARG A 89 8.25 6.34 9.43
N TYR A 90 7.92 5.85 8.24
CA TYR A 90 7.80 6.72 7.06
C TYR A 90 6.37 6.83 6.50
N ILE A 91 5.49 5.85 6.77
CA ILE A 91 4.11 5.91 6.27
C ILE A 91 3.16 6.84 7.06
N PRO A 92 3.39 7.20 8.35
CA PRO A 92 2.44 8.04 9.09
C PRO A 92 2.05 9.35 8.40
N VAL A 93 2.97 9.99 7.68
CA VAL A 93 2.70 11.24 6.94
C VAL A 93 1.61 11.08 5.87
N HIS A 94 1.45 9.88 5.32
CA HIS A 94 0.44 9.59 4.29
C HIS A 94 -0.94 9.24 4.88
N ILE A 95 -1.03 8.91 6.18
CA ILE A 95 -2.30 8.50 6.82
C ILE A 95 -3.30 9.66 6.84
N THR A 96 -2.80 10.87 7.06
CA THR A 96 -3.61 12.09 7.24
C THR A 96 -3.46 13.09 6.10
N HIS A 97 -2.88 12.68 4.96
CA HIS A 97 -2.63 13.57 3.84
C HIS A 97 -3.93 13.92 3.07
N THR A 98 -4.58 15.02 3.43
CA THR A 98 -5.86 15.44 2.84
C THR A 98 -5.77 15.97 1.41
N GLY A 99 -4.58 16.17 0.84
CA GLY A 99 -4.41 16.68 -0.53
C GLY A 99 -4.62 15.67 -1.67
N VAL A 100 -4.56 14.36 -1.40
CA VAL A 100 -4.45 13.30 -2.42
C VAL A 100 -5.39 12.12 -2.14
N HIS A 101 -5.60 11.26 -3.14
CA HIS A 101 -6.42 10.04 -3.03
C HIS A 101 -5.61 8.76 -2.85
N ASP A 102 -4.29 8.87 -2.74
CA ASP A 102 -3.34 7.74 -2.79
C ASP A 102 -3.26 6.91 -1.49
N HIS A 103 -4.12 7.19 -0.51
CA HIS A 103 -4.17 6.49 0.78
C HIS A 103 -4.12 4.97 0.64
N GLY A 104 -4.86 4.40 -0.32
CA GLY A 104 -4.86 2.96 -0.53
C GLY A 104 -3.57 2.40 -1.15
N PHE A 105 -2.76 3.22 -1.84
CA PHE A 105 -1.43 2.80 -2.28
C PHE A 105 -0.45 2.75 -1.12
N ASN A 106 -0.48 3.76 -0.25
CA ASN A 106 0.44 3.84 0.87
C ASN A 106 0.04 2.90 2.02
N VAL A 107 -1.18 3.04 2.53
CA VAL A 107 -1.61 2.42 3.79
C VAL A 107 -1.99 0.96 3.61
N ILE A 108 -2.63 0.58 2.51
CA ILE A 108 -3.00 -0.83 2.30
C ILE A 108 -1.78 -1.68 1.92
N SER A 109 -0.82 -1.14 1.16
CA SER A 109 0.42 -1.86 0.84
C SER A 109 1.32 -2.09 2.07
N THR A 110 1.10 -1.36 3.17
CA THR A 110 1.93 -1.40 4.38
C THR A 110 1.14 -1.88 5.60
N TYR A 111 0.51 -0.98 6.36
CA TYR A 111 -0.34 -1.33 7.50
C TYR A 111 -1.42 -2.35 7.15
N GLY A 112 -2.02 -2.27 5.96
CA GLY A 112 -2.98 -3.26 5.47
C GLY A 112 -2.39 -4.66 5.28
N ASN A 113 -1.15 -4.76 4.78
CA ASN A 113 -0.44 -6.02 4.66
C ASN A 113 -0.07 -6.59 6.04
N LEU A 114 0.47 -5.77 6.94
CA LEU A 114 0.75 -6.20 8.32
C LEU A 114 -0.51 -6.72 9.03
N TRP A 115 -1.62 -5.97 8.92
CA TRP A 115 -2.91 -6.37 9.46
C TRP A 115 -3.42 -7.70 8.87
N ARG A 116 -3.30 -7.88 7.55
CA ARG A 116 -3.66 -9.13 6.89
C ARG A 116 -2.82 -10.30 7.42
N LEU A 117 -1.51 -10.14 7.44
CA LEU A 117 -0.58 -11.18 7.89
C LEU A 117 -0.86 -11.62 9.34
N MET A 118 -1.14 -10.68 10.24
CA MET A 118 -1.56 -10.99 11.61
C MET A 118 -2.88 -11.76 11.65
N ARG A 119 -3.88 -11.35 10.84
CA ARG A 119 -5.18 -12.02 10.78
C ARG A 119 -5.12 -13.43 10.20
N GLU A 120 -4.17 -13.67 9.31
CA GLU A 120 -3.92 -14.98 8.70
C GLU A 120 -3.01 -15.87 9.57
N GLY A 121 -2.59 -15.40 10.75
CA GLY A 121 -1.69 -16.14 11.65
C GLY A 121 -0.26 -16.27 11.11
N ARG A 122 0.10 -15.46 10.11
CA ARG A 122 1.44 -15.44 9.50
C ARG A 122 2.44 -14.57 10.24
N LEU A 123 1.96 -13.72 11.13
CA LEU A 123 2.76 -12.94 12.07
C LEU A 123 2.27 -13.20 13.50
N PRO A 124 3.17 -13.22 14.50
CA PRO A 124 2.77 -13.17 15.89
C PRO A 124 1.84 -11.97 16.09
N ALA A 125 0.60 -12.24 16.51
CA ALA A 125 -0.42 -11.22 16.67
C ALA A 125 -0.18 -10.45 17.97
N GLU A 126 0.73 -9.48 17.95
CA GLU A 126 0.80 -8.50 19.02
C GLU A 126 -0.42 -7.59 18.94
N GLU A 127 -1.26 -7.64 19.96
CA GLU A 127 -2.54 -6.96 19.96
C GLU A 127 -2.40 -5.42 19.84
N SER A 128 -1.30 -4.84 20.32
CA SER A 128 -1.05 -3.40 20.15
C SER A 128 -0.70 -3.06 18.69
N GLU A 129 0.12 -3.89 18.04
CA GLU A 129 0.52 -3.74 16.64
C GLU A 129 -0.69 -3.87 15.71
N ARG A 130 -1.58 -4.81 16.00
CA ARG A 130 -2.86 -4.96 15.29
C ARG A 130 -3.70 -3.69 15.41
N ARG A 131 -3.88 -3.16 16.64
CA ARG A 131 -4.68 -1.94 16.87
C ARG A 131 -4.08 -0.73 16.18
N LEU A 132 -2.75 -0.62 16.11
CA LEU A 132 -2.06 0.42 15.35
C LEU A 132 -2.42 0.33 13.86
N CYS A 133 -2.33 -0.86 13.26
CA CYS A 133 -2.70 -1.06 11.86
C CYS A 133 -4.16 -0.72 11.60
N GLU A 134 -5.07 -1.17 12.48
CA GLU A 134 -6.49 -0.83 12.34
C GLU A 134 -6.71 0.68 12.44
N LEU A 135 -6.07 1.38 13.38
CA LEU A 135 -6.18 2.83 13.50
C LEU A 135 -5.69 3.55 12.24
N ALA A 136 -4.54 3.14 11.69
CA ALA A 136 -4.01 3.70 10.45
C ALA A 136 -4.98 3.52 9.27
N ILE A 137 -5.58 2.34 9.14
CA ILE A 137 -6.60 2.05 8.11
C ILE A 137 -7.86 2.90 8.33
N ARG A 138 -8.36 3.00 9.57
CA ARG A 138 -9.54 3.81 9.90
C ARG A 138 -9.31 5.29 9.55
N CYS A 139 -8.21 5.88 10.01
CA CYS A 139 -7.86 7.27 9.73
C CYS A 139 -7.74 7.54 8.23
N SER A 140 -7.02 6.69 7.51
CA SER A 140 -6.87 6.83 6.04
C SER A 140 -8.18 6.67 5.30
N GLY A 141 -9.05 5.76 5.77
CA GLY A 141 -10.41 5.60 5.26
C GLY A 141 -11.25 6.85 5.49
N ALA A 142 -11.18 7.47 6.67
CA ALA A 142 -11.86 8.74 6.96
C ALA A 142 -11.38 9.87 6.03
N VAL A 143 -10.06 10.01 5.85
CA VAL A 143 -9.53 11.04 4.95
C VAL A 143 -9.98 10.79 3.51
N GLN A 144 -9.91 9.55 3.03
CA GLN A 144 -10.41 9.19 1.70
C GLN A 144 -11.92 9.45 1.57
N ALA A 145 -12.71 9.20 2.61
CA ALA A 145 -14.16 9.40 2.62
C ALA A 145 -14.52 10.89 2.55
N SER A 146 -13.70 11.75 3.15
CA SER A 146 -13.89 13.21 3.10
C SER A 146 -13.77 13.78 1.68
N ARG A 147 -13.25 13.00 0.72
CA ARG A 147 -13.17 13.35 -0.70
C ARG A 147 -14.44 13.01 -1.50
N TRP A 148 -15.54 12.65 -0.84
CA TRP A 148 -16.81 12.43 -1.52
C TRP A 148 -17.35 13.71 -2.14
N ALA A 149 -17.55 13.70 -3.46
CA ALA A 149 -18.19 14.76 -4.21
C ALA A 149 -19.51 14.25 -4.80
N ARG A 150 -20.59 15.01 -4.57
CA ARG A 150 -21.91 14.71 -5.15
C ARG A 150 -21.97 15.16 -6.60
N THR A 151 -22.61 14.36 -7.44
CA THR A 151 -22.94 14.71 -8.81
C THR A 151 -24.37 15.26 -8.90
N ALA A 152 -24.66 16.00 -9.97
CA ALA A 152 -25.97 16.67 -10.15
C ALA A 152 -27.15 15.69 -10.25
N ASP A 153 -26.90 14.43 -10.63
CA ASP A 153 -27.86 13.33 -10.72
C ASP A 153 -28.11 12.62 -9.37
N GLY A 154 -27.54 13.12 -8.27
CA GLY A 154 -27.70 12.57 -6.92
C GLY A 154 -26.71 11.46 -6.56
N GLY A 155 -25.87 11.04 -7.50
CA GLY A 155 -24.75 10.14 -7.25
C GLY A 155 -23.55 10.84 -6.59
N GLY A 156 -22.38 10.23 -6.76
CA GLY A 156 -21.13 10.86 -6.39
C GLY A 156 -19.91 9.97 -6.64
N TYR A 157 -18.75 10.51 -6.33
CA TYR A 157 -17.46 9.87 -6.52
C TYR A 157 -16.46 10.37 -5.48
N ILE A 158 -15.36 9.65 -5.36
CA ILE A 158 -14.18 10.08 -4.60
C ILE A 158 -13.25 10.76 -5.60
N TYR A 159 -12.99 12.06 -5.44
CA TYR A 159 -12.10 12.79 -6.35
C TYR A 159 -10.62 12.51 -6.04
N SER A 160 -9.77 12.61 -7.07
CA SER A 160 -8.35 12.25 -6.98
C SER A 160 -7.51 13.27 -6.20
N PHE A 161 -7.08 14.36 -6.82
CA PHE A 161 -6.29 15.44 -6.20
C PHE A 161 -6.64 16.77 -6.88
N ASN A 162 -6.31 17.91 -6.28
CA ASN A 162 -6.73 19.24 -6.75
C ASN A 162 -8.25 19.54 -6.65
N GLY A 163 -9.04 18.69 -5.98
CA GLY A 163 -10.45 18.92 -5.71
C GLY A 163 -11.41 18.19 -6.65
N PRO A 164 -12.73 18.48 -6.58
CA PRO A 164 -13.77 17.67 -7.23
C PRO A 164 -13.63 17.55 -8.74
N HIS A 165 -13.09 18.57 -9.43
CA HIS A 165 -12.93 18.53 -10.89
C HIS A 165 -11.94 17.45 -11.41
N SER A 166 -11.24 16.75 -10.52
CA SER A 166 -10.21 15.76 -10.85
C SER A 166 -10.68 14.35 -10.51
N LEU A 167 -10.68 13.47 -11.51
CA LEU A 167 -10.96 12.04 -11.34
C LEU A 167 -10.04 11.22 -12.23
N PHE A 168 -9.13 10.47 -11.59
CA PHE A 168 -8.20 9.58 -12.28
C PHE A 168 -8.59 8.11 -12.04
N ALA A 169 -8.42 7.26 -13.04
CA ALA A 169 -8.86 5.86 -13.01
C ALA A 169 -8.18 5.03 -11.91
N ASP A 170 -6.95 5.40 -11.52
CA ASP A 170 -6.18 4.76 -10.46
C ASP A 170 -6.84 4.90 -9.06
N THR A 171 -7.76 5.85 -8.90
CA THR A 171 -8.62 5.99 -7.69
C THR A 171 -9.31 4.69 -7.34
N MET A 172 -9.72 3.90 -8.35
CA MET A 172 -10.33 2.59 -8.12
C MET A 172 -9.46 1.66 -7.26
N ARG A 173 -8.13 1.74 -7.40
CA ARG A 173 -7.19 0.91 -6.62
C ARG A 173 -7.05 1.37 -5.18
N THR A 174 -7.30 2.64 -4.90
CA THR A 174 -7.15 3.24 -3.58
C THR A 174 -8.41 3.13 -2.72
N LEU A 175 -9.59 2.94 -3.34
CA LEU A 175 -10.87 2.70 -2.63
C LEU A 175 -10.85 1.49 -1.68
N ARG A 176 -9.87 0.59 -1.80
CA ARG A 176 -9.71 -0.52 -0.85
C ARG A 176 -9.54 -0.05 0.60
N VAL A 177 -8.94 1.12 0.82
CA VAL A 177 -8.81 1.68 2.18
C VAL A 177 -10.16 2.03 2.80
N LEU A 178 -11.10 2.53 1.99
CA LEU A 178 -12.48 2.78 2.42
C LEU A 178 -13.21 1.49 2.75
N ALA A 179 -13.10 0.49 1.88
CA ALA A 179 -13.73 -0.81 2.09
C ALA A 179 -13.25 -1.45 3.40
N LEU A 180 -11.94 -1.40 3.68
CA LEU A 180 -11.38 -1.94 4.92
C LEU A 180 -11.76 -1.11 6.15
N ALA A 181 -11.73 0.22 6.07
CA ALA A 181 -12.19 1.08 7.17
C ALA A 181 -13.66 0.82 7.52
N HIS A 182 -14.52 0.68 6.51
CA HIS A 182 -15.93 0.30 6.69
C HIS A 182 -16.06 -1.08 7.35
N ARG A 183 -15.29 -2.09 6.90
CA ARG A 183 -15.26 -3.43 7.52
C ARG A 183 -14.76 -3.41 8.97
N LEU A 184 -13.95 -2.41 9.33
CA LEU A 184 -13.51 -2.15 10.69
C LEU A 184 -14.51 -1.32 11.53
N GLY A 185 -15.71 -1.06 11.00
CA GLY A 185 -16.78 -0.31 11.65
C GLY A 185 -16.53 1.19 11.75
N HIS A 186 -15.60 1.74 10.95
CA HIS A 186 -15.28 3.15 11.03
C HIS A 186 -16.31 4.02 10.31
N VAL A 187 -16.57 5.19 10.89
CA VAL A 187 -17.48 6.20 10.38
C VAL A 187 -16.76 7.54 10.47
N LEU A 188 -16.63 8.23 9.34
CA LEU A 188 -16.20 9.62 9.32
C LEU A 188 -17.31 10.47 9.93
N LYS A 189 -16.99 11.31 10.91
CA LYS A 189 -17.89 12.33 11.43
C LYS A 189 -17.40 13.70 11.00
N THR A 190 -18.34 14.56 10.60
CA THR A 190 -18.12 15.96 10.23
C THR A 190 -18.89 16.87 11.17
N GLU A 191 -18.87 18.18 10.89
CA GLU A 191 -19.56 19.18 11.71
C GLU A 191 -21.03 18.80 11.95
N GLY A 192 -21.45 18.86 13.22
CA GLY A 192 -22.79 18.47 13.67
C GLY A 192 -23.02 16.96 13.72
N ASP A 193 -21.96 16.16 13.91
CA ASP A 193 -22.01 14.68 13.96
C ASP A 193 -22.53 14.01 12.69
N ARG A 194 -22.54 14.74 11.56
CA ARG A 194 -22.96 14.22 10.25
C ARG A 194 -21.95 13.20 9.73
N THR A 195 -22.45 12.12 9.13
CA THR A 195 -21.66 11.02 8.56
C THR A 195 -21.67 11.01 7.05
#